data_AF-A0A973JKC1-F1
#
_entry.id   AF-A0A973JKC1-F1
#
_cell.length_a   1.000
_cell.length_b   1.000
_cell.length_c   1.000
_cell.angle_alpha   90.00
_cell.angle_beta   90.00
_cell.angle_gamma   90.00
#
_symmetry.space_group_name_H-M   'P 1'
#
loop_
_entity.id
_entity.type
_entity.pdbx_description
1 polymer ?
#
loop_
_entity_poly.entity_id
_entity_poly.type
_entity_poly.pdbx_seq_one_letter_code
_entity_poly.pdbx_strand_id
1 'polypeptide(L)'
;MKLLLTSGGVTNPSIRSELVRLLGKPIAESNALVVPTAQWGHPMCGPASVRRVIVAVDDSQHLTGLGWASLGVLELTALPTVGADRWLPWVQEADVLLVDGGDATYLCHWMRASGLADLLPSLPDTVWVGVSAGSMVMTPRIGSDFVAWPSA
;
A
#
# COMPACT_ATOMS: atom_id res chain seq x y z
N MET A 1 -4.26 -13.54 0.00
CA MET A 1 -3.85 -12.26 -0.60
C MET A 1 -3.04 -12.55 -1.85
N LYS A 2 -3.23 -11.75 -2.89
CA LYS A 2 -2.51 -11.83 -4.16
C LYS A 2 -1.47 -10.71 -4.21
N LEU A 3 -0.21 -11.01 -4.53
CA LEU A 3 0.88 -10.04 -4.43
C LEU A 3 1.35 -9.58 -5.80
N LEU A 4 1.41 -8.25 -6.00
CA LEU A 4 2.11 -7.59 -7.10
C LEU A 4 3.19 -6.69 -6.50
N LEU A 5 4.42 -7.20 -6.43
CA LEU A 5 5.55 -6.53 -5.78
C LEU A 5 6.41 -5.84 -6.83
N THR A 6 6.53 -4.52 -6.76
CA THR A 6 7.18 -3.67 -7.77
C THR A 6 8.18 -2.70 -7.15
N SER A 7 9.08 -2.15 -7.97
CA SER A 7 9.96 -1.04 -7.57
C SER A 7 9.32 0.34 -7.71
N GLY A 8 8.42 0.53 -8.68
CA GLY A 8 7.86 1.84 -9.04
C GLY A 8 6.38 1.83 -9.46
N GLY A 9 5.63 0.79 -9.10
CA GLY A 9 4.23 0.63 -9.47
C GLY A 9 4.03 0.03 -10.87
N VAL A 10 2.89 0.36 -11.48
CA VAL A 10 2.42 -0.13 -12.78
C VAL A 10 2.97 0.75 -13.91
N THR A 11 4.26 0.58 -14.19
CA THR A 11 5.01 1.44 -15.14
C THR A 11 4.95 0.97 -16.59
N ASN A 12 4.42 -0.23 -16.86
CA ASN A 12 4.39 -0.78 -18.20
C ASN A 12 3.16 -1.70 -18.44
N PRO A 13 2.87 -2.03 -19.71
CA PRO A 13 1.70 -2.84 -20.06
C PRO A 13 1.68 -4.26 -19.49
N SER A 14 2.84 -4.90 -19.26
CA SER A 14 2.86 -6.27 -18.72
C SER A 14 2.49 -6.27 -17.23
N ILE A 15 3.01 -5.32 -16.44
CA ILE A 15 2.59 -5.14 -15.04
C ILE A 15 1.10 -4.81 -14.96
N ARG A 16 0.59 -3.96 -15.87
CA ARG A 16 -0.84 -3.62 -15.91
C ARG A 16 -1.72 -4.83 -16.23
N SER A 17 -1.29 -5.66 -17.18
CA SER A 17 -2.02 -6.88 -17.55
C SER A 17 -2.05 -7.88 -16.39
N GLU A 18 -0.94 -8.02 -15.67
CA GLU A 18 -0.87 -8.86 -14.48
C GLU A 18 -1.75 -8.33 -13.35
N LEU A 19 -1.78 -7.01 -13.11
CA LEU A 19 -2.69 -6.40 -12.13
C LEU A 19 -4.15 -6.73 -12.46
N VAL A 20 -4.59 -6.55 -13.71
CA VAL A 20 -5.95 -6.90 -14.14
C VAL A 20 -6.23 -8.39 -13.94
N ARG A 21 -5.26 -9.26 -14.25
CA ARG A 21 -5.38 -10.70 -14.02
C ARG A 21 -5.57 -11.05 -12.54
N LEU A 22 -4.84 -10.41 -11.64
CA LEU A 22 -4.95 -10.63 -10.19
C LEU A 22 -6.28 -10.10 -9.62
N LEU A 23 -6.73 -8.94 -10.09
CA LEU A 23 -8.02 -8.33 -9.74
C LEU A 23 -9.20 -9.18 -10.24
N GLY A 24 -9.05 -9.84 -11.39
CA GLY A 24 -10.13 -10.60 -12.03
C GLY A 24 -11.21 -9.71 -12.67
N LYS A 25 -11.02 -8.39 -12.67
CA LYS A 25 -11.91 -7.37 -13.24
C LYS A 25 -11.11 -6.13 -13.66
N PRO A 26 -11.67 -5.23 -14.47
CA PRO A 26 -11.00 -3.98 -14.85
C PRO A 26 -10.63 -3.11 -13.64
N ILE A 27 -9.52 -2.37 -13.75
CA ILE A 27 -9.08 -1.39 -12.73
C ILE A 27 -10.19 -0.37 -12.42
N ALA A 28 -10.89 0.10 -13.47
CA ALA A 28 -11.99 1.05 -13.36
C ALA A 28 -13.26 0.51 -12.66
N GLU A 29 -13.28 -0.78 -12.31
CA GLU A 29 -14.35 -1.43 -11.55
C GLU A 29 -13.86 -1.92 -10.18
N SER A 30 -12.62 -1.56 -9.81
CA SER A 30 -11.97 -1.99 -8.58
C SER A 30 -11.87 -0.85 -7.56
N ASN A 31 -12.23 -1.13 -6.31
CA ASN A 31 -12.13 -0.23 -5.17
C ASN A 31 -10.74 -0.36 -4.53
N ALA A 32 -10.03 0.76 -4.42
CA ALA A 32 -8.68 0.80 -3.91
C ALA A 32 -8.56 1.58 -2.60
N LEU A 33 -7.71 1.10 -1.70
CA LEU A 33 -7.20 1.87 -0.57
C LEU A 33 -5.69 2.10 -0.74
N VAL A 34 -5.26 3.36 -0.69
CA VAL A 34 -3.84 3.70 -0.67
C VAL A 34 -3.32 3.80 0.76
N VAL A 35 -2.17 3.18 1.02
CA VAL A 35 -1.45 3.17 2.30
C VAL A 35 -0.14 3.95 2.10
N PRO A 36 -0.11 5.27 2.44
CA PRO A 36 1.08 6.10 2.28
C PRO A 36 2.03 6.01 3.49
N THR A 37 1.70 5.21 4.51
CA THR A 37 2.31 5.25 5.84
C THR A 37 3.84 5.16 5.85
N ALA A 38 4.44 4.38 4.93
CA ALA A 38 5.89 4.26 4.83
C ALA A 38 6.59 5.61 4.64
N GLN A 39 5.95 6.56 3.96
CA GLN A 39 6.52 7.87 3.68
C GLN A 39 6.80 8.68 4.95
N TRP A 40 6.04 8.49 6.03
CA TRP A 40 6.25 9.22 7.28
C TRP A 40 7.55 8.85 8.00
N GLY A 41 8.09 7.65 7.75
CA GLY A 41 9.35 7.18 8.31
C GLY A 41 10.57 7.52 7.46
N HIS A 42 10.40 7.98 6.22
CA HIS A 42 11.51 8.13 5.27
C HIS A 42 12.06 9.57 5.25
N PRO A 43 13.37 9.81 5.46
CA PRO A 43 13.93 11.17 5.60
C PRO A 43 13.73 12.10 4.38
N MET A 44 13.56 11.53 3.18
CA MET A 44 13.32 12.29 1.95
C MET A 44 11.82 12.50 1.63
N CYS A 45 10.92 12.03 2.49
CA CYS A 45 9.48 12.10 2.29
C CYS A 45 8.83 13.03 3.33
N GLY A 46 7.57 13.39 3.09
CA GLY A 46 6.77 14.21 3.99
C GLY A 46 5.40 14.55 3.41
N PRO A 47 4.68 15.53 3.97
CA PRO A 47 3.32 15.86 3.55
C PRO A 47 3.18 16.14 2.04
N ALA A 48 4.19 16.76 1.42
CA ALA A 48 4.19 17.05 0.00
C ALA A 48 4.26 15.78 -0.87
N SER A 49 5.07 14.79 -0.48
CA SER A 49 5.17 13.52 -1.22
C SER A 49 3.94 12.64 -0.99
N VAL A 50 3.38 12.64 0.23
CA VAL A 50 2.11 11.96 0.53
C VAL A 50 0.98 12.55 -0.32
N ARG A 51 0.91 13.89 -0.42
CA ARG A 51 -0.03 14.55 -1.32
C ARG A 51 0.15 14.06 -2.76
N ARG A 52 1.40 13.97 -3.27
CA ARG A 52 1.64 13.54 -4.65
C ARG A 52 1.05 12.15 -4.94
N VAL A 53 1.20 11.21 -4.01
CA VAL A 53 0.60 9.88 -4.17
C VAL A 53 -0.92 9.94 -4.13
N ILE A 54 -1.52 10.73 -3.25
CA ILE A 54 -2.98 10.81 -3.12
C ILE A 54 -3.62 11.45 -4.36
N VAL A 55 -3.04 12.54 -4.88
CA VAL A 55 -3.58 13.25 -6.05
C VAL A 55 -3.08 12.71 -7.39
N ALA A 56 -2.31 11.63 -7.37
CA ALA A 56 -1.78 10.94 -8.55
C ALA A 56 -1.00 11.85 -9.53
N VAL A 57 -0.05 12.65 -9.01
CA VAL A 57 0.83 13.47 -9.86
C VAL A 57 2.23 12.86 -9.97
N ASP A 58 2.94 13.24 -11.02
CA ASP A 58 4.27 12.72 -11.37
C ASP A 58 4.26 11.18 -11.50
N ASP A 59 5.28 10.50 -10.98
CA ASP A 59 5.40 9.03 -11.01
C ASP A 59 4.27 8.31 -10.25
N SER A 60 3.50 9.02 -9.42
CA SER A 60 2.36 8.44 -8.70
C SER A 60 1.19 8.03 -9.61
N GLN A 61 1.20 8.48 -10.87
CA GLN A 61 0.26 8.02 -11.89
C GLN A 61 0.29 6.49 -12.10
N HIS A 62 1.42 5.85 -11.76
CA HIS A 62 1.61 4.41 -11.88
C HIS A 62 1.04 3.61 -10.69
N LEU A 63 0.41 4.26 -9.71
CA LEU A 63 -0.18 3.59 -8.54
C LEU A 63 -1.64 4.02 -8.32
N THR A 64 -1.87 5.24 -7.86
CA THR A 64 -3.20 5.78 -7.56
C THR A 64 -3.88 6.37 -8.80
N GLY A 65 -3.10 6.78 -9.81
CA GLY A 65 -3.59 7.37 -11.05
C GLY A 65 -4.08 6.39 -12.11
N LEU A 66 -4.26 5.11 -11.77
CA LEU A 66 -4.62 4.07 -12.74
C LEU A 66 -6.11 4.08 -13.18
N GLY A 67 -6.91 4.98 -12.60
CA GLY A 67 -8.33 5.14 -12.91
C GLY A 67 -9.22 4.17 -12.14
N TRP A 68 -8.98 4.00 -10.84
CA TRP A 68 -9.77 3.15 -9.93
C TRP A 68 -11.25 3.56 -9.86
N ALA A 69 -12.14 2.60 -9.60
CA ALA A 69 -13.57 2.89 -9.40
C ALA A 69 -13.78 3.83 -8.20
N SER A 70 -13.04 3.56 -7.13
CA SER A 70 -12.93 4.42 -5.97
C SER A 70 -11.50 4.35 -5.41
N LEU A 71 -11.07 5.44 -4.78
CA LEU A 71 -9.79 5.52 -4.10
C LEU A 71 -9.99 6.16 -2.72
N GLY A 72 -9.73 5.40 -1.66
CA GLY A 72 -9.68 5.88 -0.28
C GLY A 72 -8.25 5.88 0.26
N VAL A 73 -8.00 6.63 1.33
CA VAL A 73 -6.71 6.64 2.05
C VAL A 73 -6.85 5.82 3.33
N LEU A 74 -5.96 4.86 3.52
CA LEU A 74 -5.85 4.05 4.73
C LEU A 74 -4.54 4.38 5.44
N GLU A 75 -4.60 5.35 6.36
CA GLU A 75 -3.46 5.74 7.18
C GLU A 75 -3.37 4.85 8.42
N LEU A 76 -2.35 3.97 8.47
CA LEU A 76 -2.21 2.98 9.54
C LEU A 76 -2.01 3.61 10.92
N THR A 77 -1.41 4.81 10.97
CA THR A 77 -1.23 5.53 12.24
C THR A 77 -2.54 5.98 12.88
N ALA A 78 -3.62 6.11 12.09
CA ALA A 78 -4.94 6.49 12.59
C ALA A 78 -5.75 5.30 13.13
N LEU A 79 -5.55 4.10 12.57
CA LEU A 79 -6.39 2.92 12.86
C LEU A 79 -6.53 2.55 14.34
N PRO A 80 -5.47 2.63 15.18
CA PRO A 80 -5.60 2.36 16.61
C PRO A 80 -6.62 3.25 17.34
N THR A 81 -6.94 4.43 16.79
CA THR A 81 -7.87 5.38 17.40
C THR A 81 -9.32 5.25 16.91
N VAL A 82 -9.56 4.47 15.84
CA VAL A 82 -10.86 4.36 15.18
C VAL A 82 -11.69 3.17 15.70
N GLY A 83 -11.02 2.14 16.22
CA GLY A 83 -11.66 0.88 16.68
C GLY A 83 -11.85 -0.13 15.55
N ALA A 84 -11.56 -1.41 15.83
CA ALA A 84 -11.51 -2.48 14.83
C ALA A 84 -12.83 -2.69 14.08
N ASP A 85 -13.97 -2.68 14.79
CA ASP A 85 -15.30 -2.87 14.21
C ASP A 85 -15.62 -1.88 13.08
N ARG A 86 -14.98 -0.70 13.10
CA ARG A 86 -15.20 0.35 12.12
C ARG A 86 -14.24 0.27 10.94
N TRP A 87 -12.96 -0.02 11.16
CA TRP A 87 -11.98 0.01 10.07
C TRP A 87 -11.79 -1.33 9.36
N LEU A 88 -12.04 -2.46 10.03
CA LEU A 88 -11.94 -3.79 9.42
C LEU A 88 -12.81 -3.92 8.15
N PRO A 89 -14.09 -3.47 8.14
CA PRO A 89 -14.92 -3.52 6.93
C PRO A 89 -14.32 -2.76 5.76
N TRP A 90 -13.69 -1.59 6.00
CA TRP A 90 -13.06 -0.80 4.92
C TRP A 90 -12.03 -1.60 4.15
N VAL A 91 -11.21 -2.39 4.86
CA VAL A 91 -10.15 -3.20 4.25
C VAL A 91 -10.71 -4.46 3.62
N GLN A 92 -11.72 -5.09 4.24
CA GLN A 92 -12.38 -6.29 3.71
C GLN A 92 -13.17 -6.03 2.44
N GLU A 93 -13.74 -4.84 2.28
CA GLU A 93 -14.51 -4.42 1.11
C GLU A 93 -13.61 -3.91 -0.05
N ALA A 94 -12.33 -3.65 0.21
CA ALA A 94 -11.39 -3.20 -0.80
C ALA A 94 -10.91 -4.37 -1.68
N ASP A 95 -10.89 -4.15 -3.00
CA ASP A 95 -10.32 -5.11 -3.95
C ASP A 95 -8.79 -5.11 -3.90
N VAL A 96 -8.20 -3.95 -3.59
CA VAL A 96 -6.76 -3.76 -3.62
C VAL A 96 -6.26 -2.79 -2.55
N LEU A 97 -5.11 -3.12 -1.96
CA LEU A 97 -4.30 -2.23 -1.15
C LEU A 97 -3.09 -1.76 -1.97
N LEU A 98 -2.98 -0.44 -2.15
CA LEU A 98 -1.89 0.23 -2.85
C LEU A 98 -0.90 0.75 -1.81
N VAL A 99 0.22 0.07 -1.63
CA VAL A 99 1.15 0.34 -0.53
C VAL A 99 2.41 0.99 -1.08
N ASP A 100 2.54 2.27 -0.79
CA ASP A 100 3.55 3.13 -1.39
C ASP A 100 4.95 2.96 -0.78
N GLY A 101 5.95 3.54 -1.44
CA GLY A 101 7.33 3.59 -0.98
C GLY A 101 7.55 4.49 0.25
N GLY A 102 8.75 4.43 0.79
CA GLY A 102 9.15 5.13 2.02
C GLY A 102 10.10 4.28 2.84
N ASP A 103 9.91 4.24 4.15
CA ASP A 103 10.69 3.40 5.06
C ASP A 103 9.93 2.08 5.35
N ALA A 104 10.57 0.96 5.03
CA ALA A 104 9.97 -0.36 5.14
C ALA A 104 9.82 -0.83 6.61
N THR A 105 10.71 -0.39 7.49
CA THR A 105 10.69 -0.77 8.91
C THR A 105 9.63 0.01 9.68
N TYR A 106 9.46 1.29 9.37
CA TYR A 106 8.36 2.12 9.85
C TYR A 106 7.01 1.56 9.41
N LEU A 107 6.90 1.17 8.13
CA LEU A 107 5.70 0.50 7.62
C LEU A 107 5.43 -0.82 8.34
N CYS A 108 6.45 -1.67 8.51
CA CYS A 108 6.33 -2.93 9.24
C CYS A 108 5.83 -2.72 10.68
N HIS A 109 6.39 -1.74 11.38
CA HIS A 109 5.95 -1.36 12.71
C HIS A 109 4.46 -1.02 12.74
N TRP A 110 4.01 -0.13 11.87
CA TRP A 110 2.60 0.30 11.86
C TRP A 110 1.64 -0.74 11.32
N MET A 111 2.06 -1.64 10.43
CA MET A 111 1.24 -2.80 10.06
C MET A 111 0.92 -3.68 11.27
N ARG A 112 1.90 -3.89 12.16
CA ARG A 112 1.70 -4.65 13.41
C ARG A 112 0.92 -3.85 14.44
N ALA A 113 1.32 -2.60 14.69
CA ALA A 113 0.70 -1.76 15.71
C ALA A 113 -0.77 -1.41 15.40
N SER A 114 -1.14 -1.28 14.13
CA SER A 114 -2.53 -1.05 13.71
C SER A 114 -3.40 -2.31 13.71
N GLY A 115 -2.80 -3.50 13.77
CA GLY A 115 -3.49 -4.77 13.58
C GLY A 115 -3.74 -5.15 12.11
N LEU A 116 -3.31 -4.34 11.13
CA LEU A 116 -3.45 -4.69 9.71
C LEU A 116 -2.74 -6.00 9.37
N ALA A 117 -1.55 -6.24 9.94
CA ALA A 117 -0.76 -7.45 9.70
C ALA A 117 -1.54 -8.74 10.04
N ASP A 118 -2.30 -8.73 11.14
CA ASP A 118 -3.08 -9.88 11.60
C ASP A 118 -4.32 -10.14 10.72
N LEU A 119 -4.80 -9.11 10.01
CA LEU A 119 -5.92 -9.21 9.08
C LEU A 119 -5.52 -9.84 7.73
N LEU A 120 -4.30 -9.60 7.24
CA LEU A 120 -3.89 -10.01 5.89
C LEU A 120 -4.17 -11.49 5.55
N PRO A 121 -3.96 -12.47 6.46
CA PRO A 121 -4.26 -13.87 6.18
C PRO A 121 -5.73 -14.15 5.86
N SER A 122 -6.67 -13.33 6.35
CA SER A 122 -8.10 -13.49 6.08
C SER A 122 -8.56 -12.85 4.76
N LEU A 123 -7.65 -12.29 3.97
CA LEU A 123 -7.94 -11.58 2.72
C LEU A 123 -7.38 -12.37 1.52
N PRO A 124 -7.90 -13.58 1.21
CA PRO A 124 -7.38 -14.43 0.14
C PRO A 124 -7.45 -13.74 -1.23
N ASP A 125 -8.54 -13.00 -1.49
CA ASP A 125 -8.86 -12.44 -2.80
C ASP A 125 -8.36 -11.02 -3.03
N THR A 126 -8.07 -10.27 -1.97
CA THR A 126 -7.52 -8.91 -2.04
C THR A 126 -6.14 -8.89 -2.68
N VAL A 127 -5.91 -7.91 -3.54
CA VAL A 127 -4.61 -7.66 -4.18
C VAL A 127 -3.79 -6.70 -3.33
N TRP A 128 -2.50 -7.00 -3.15
CA TRP A 128 -1.51 -6.08 -2.59
C TRP A 128 -0.62 -5.60 -3.72
N VAL A 129 -0.63 -4.30 -4.01
CA VAL A 129 0.33 -3.67 -4.91
C VAL A 129 1.36 -2.93 -4.07
N GLY A 130 2.56 -3.50 -3.99
CA GLY A 130 3.68 -2.89 -3.27
C GLY A 130 4.56 -2.06 -4.20
N VAL A 131 4.98 -0.90 -3.72
CA VAL A 131 6.03 -0.07 -4.35
C VAL A 131 7.18 0.08 -3.38
N SER A 132 8.39 -0.30 -3.80
CA SER A 132 9.62 -0.12 -3.00
C SER A 132 9.45 -0.69 -1.58
N ALA A 133 9.39 0.14 -0.54
CA ALA A 133 9.11 -0.27 0.83
C ALA A 133 7.83 -1.11 0.99
N GLY A 134 6.75 -0.75 0.28
CA GLY A 134 5.51 -1.52 0.25
C GLY A 134 5.67 -2.93 -0.36
N SER A 135 6.70 -3.14 -1.19
CA SER A 135 7.08 -4.48 -1.64
C SER A 135 7.95 -5.21 -0.62
N MET A 136 8.93 -4.51 -0.06
CA MET A 136 9.89 -5.08 0.88
C MET A 136 9.24 -5.56 2.18
N VAL A 137 8.21 -4.86 2.67
CA VAL A 137 7.52 -5.24 3.91
C VAL A 137 6.83 -6.60 3.82
N MET A 138 6.54 -7.08 2.61
CA MET A 138 5.94 -8.39 2.37
C MET A 138 6.99 -9.52 2.29
N THR A 139 8.27 -9.20 2.42
CA THR A 139 9.36 -10.18 2.38
C THR A 139 9.76 -10.62 3.80
N PRO A 140 10.34 -11.83 3.97
CA PRO A 140 10.70 -12.31 5.30
C PRO A 140 11.85 -11.52 5.95
N ARG A 141 12.62 -10.73 5.18
CA ARG A 141 13.78 -9.97 5.67
C ARG A 141 13.99 -8.71 4.82
N ILE A 142 14.25 -7.59 5.48
CA ILE A 142 14.68 -6.34 4.87
C ILE A 142 16.21 -6.23 5.00
N GLY A 143 16.91 -5.87 3.92
CA GLY A 143 18.36 -5.67 3.95
C GLY A 143 18.75 -4.48 4.81
N SER A 144 19.90 -4.56 5.50
CA SER A 144 20.38 -3.53 6.42
C SER A 144 20.47 -2.14 5.80
N ASP A 145 20.80 -2.08 4.50
CA ASP A 145 20.96 -0.82 3.76
C ASP A 145 19.63 -0.05 3.60
N PHE A 146 18.50 -0.72 3.86
CA PHE A 146 17.17 -0.13 3.76
C PHE A 146 16.51 0.14 5.12
N VAL A 147 17.26 0.02 6.22
CA VAL A 147 16.80 0.34 7.56
C VAL A 147 17.23 1.76 7.90
N ALA A 148 16.34 2.73 7.70
CA ALA A 148 16.62 4.16 7.93
C ALA A 148 15.85 4.74 9.12
N TRP A 149 14.87 4.01 9.66
CA TRP A 149 14.13 4.43 10.86
C TRP A 149 14.87 4.04 12.15
N PRO A 150 15.17 4.99 13.05
CA PRO A 150 16.00 4.72 14.24
C PRO A 150 15.42 3.73 15.26
N SER A 151 14.12 3.50 15.24
CA SER A 151 13.42 2.59 16.17
C SER A 151 13.07 1.24 15.54
N ALA A 152 13.61 0.96 14.35
CA ALA A 152 13.44 -0.29 13.61
C ALA A 152 14.00 -1.51 14.35
#